data_AF-T1CH02-F1
#
_entry.id   AF-T1CH02-F1
#
_cell.length_a   1.000
_cell.length_b   1.000
_cell.length_c   1.000
_cell.angle_alpha   90.00
_cell.angle_beta   90.00
_cell.angle_gamma   90.00
#
_symmetry.space_group_name_H-M   'P 1'
#
loop_
_entity.id
_entity.type
_entity.pdbx_description
1 polymer ?
#
loop_
_entity_poly.entity_id
_entity_poly.type
_entity_poly.pdbx_seq_one_letter_code
_entity_poly.pdbx_strand_id
1 'polypeptide(L)'
;VHTDLRQPPAGLLALEGAVSRPTVELLERAGFKWVASSANVLHGSLQRTAAQAPQPPALDAQVFNRPYRLPGSSLIQFFREDTLSDLIGFTYATWHGDDAAHNLVDALAQLARQYAGNPGHMVLIALDGENAWEHYPSTATTSCARSTRCWRHTRRSSSRRSERAWHAG
;
A
#
# COMPACT_ATOMS: atom_id res chain seq x y z
N VAL A 1 14.52 14.96 23.50
CA VAL A 1 13.91 14.03 22.51
C VAL A 1 14.46 12.64 22.82
N HIS A 2 13.63 11.77 23.40
CA HIS A 2 14.01 10.41 23.78
C HIS A 2 13.84 9.53 22.53
N THR A 3 14.93 9.16 21.85
CA THR A 3 14.86 8.18 20.75
C THR A 3 15.06 6.79 21.31
N ASP A 4 13.96 6.21 21.82
CA ASP A 4 13.88 4.82 22.29
C ASP A 4 13.63 3.85 21.12
N LEU A 5 14.48 3.89 20.10
CA LEU A 5 14.51 2.89 19.05
C LEU A 5 15.84 2.15 19.15
N ARG A 6 15.80 0.88 19.52
CA ARG A 6 17.00 0.02 19.63
C ARG A 6 17.66 -0.26 18.28
N GLN A 7 17.06 0.16 17.16
CA GLN A 7 17.60 0.06 15.81
C GLN A 7 17.22 1.32 14.99
N PRO A 8 18.10 1.76 14.07
CA PRO A 8 17.77 2.86 13.17
C PRO A 8 16.58 2.48 12.26
N PRO A 9 15.67 3.43 11.97
CA PRO A 9 14.50 3.15 11.15
C PRO A 9 14.92 2.75 9.73
N ALA A 10 14.34 1.65 9.22
CA ALA A 10 14.63 1.16 7.88
C ALA A 10 13.85 1.89 6.78
N GLY A 11 12.84 2.69 7.13
CA GLY A 11 12.11 3.50 6.16
C GLY A 11 11.33 4.64 6.78
N LEU A 12 10.71 5.42 5.89
CA LEU A 12 10.15 6.73 6.18
C LEU A 12 8.82 6.93 5.45
N LEU A 13 7.81 7.44 6.15
CA LEU A 13 6.67 8.10 5.50
C LEU A 13 7.07 9.57 5.28
N ALA A 14 7.15 10.00 4.03
CA ALA A 14 7.54 11.37 3.72
C ALA A 14 6.53 12.37 4.29
N LEU A 15 7.03 13.49 4.83
CA LEU A 15 6.19 14.57 5.37
C LEU A 15 5.25 15.08 4.26
N GLU A 16 3.94 15.09 4.55
CA GLU A 16 2.88 15.46 3.59
C GLU A 16 2.93 14.68 2.26
N GLY A 17 3.56 13.49 2.27
CA GLY A 17 3.76 12.69 1.07
C GLY A 17 4.68 13.32 0.02
N ALA A 18 5.38 14.42 0.29
CA ALA A 18 6.22 15.09 -0.70
C ALA A 18 7.54 14.34 -0.93
N VAL A 19 7.83 13.97 -2.19
CA VAL A 19 9.09 13.34 -2.58
C VAL A 19 9.68 13.99 -3.82
N SER A 20 11.01 14.08 -3.87
CA SER A 20 11.79 14.60 -5.01
C SER A 20 13.02 13.72 -5.24
N ARG A 21 13.67 13.82 -6.42
CA ARG A 21 14.91 13.06 -6.68
C ARG A 21 16.02 13.38 -5.66
N PRO A 22 16.32 14.66 -5.35
CA PRO A 22 17.29 14.99 -4.30
C PRO A 22 16.91 14.41 -2.93
N THR A 23 15.62 14.39 -2.60
CA THR A 23 15.13 13.77 -1.35
C THR A 23 15.42 12.27 -1.32
N VAL A 24 15.12 11.54 -2.41
CA VAL A 24 15.39 10.10 -2.52
C VAL A 24 16.89 9.81 -2.36
N GLU A 25 17.75 10.59 -3.04
CA GLU A 25 19.21 10.43 -2.93
C GLU A 25 19.71 10.67 -1.50
N LEU A 26 19.18 11.69 -0.82
CA LEU A 26 19.54 11.99 0.56
C LEU A 26 19.11 10.88 1.52
N LEU A 27 17.88 10.36 1.36
CA LEU A 27 17.36 9.26 2.17
C LEU A 27 18.17 7.98 1.96
N GLU A 28 18.54 7.67 0.72
CA GLU A 28 19.39 6.52 0.41
C GLU A 28 20.77 6.65 1.08
N ARG A 29 21.41 7.82 0.99
CA ARG A 29 22.70 8.10 1.66
C ARG A 29 22.59 8.02 3.18
N ALA A 30 21.44 8.40 3.75
CA ALA A 30 21.16 8.26 5.17
C ALA A 30 20.89 6.81 5.60
N GLY A 31 20.87 5.85 4.66
CA GLY A 31 20.76 4.42 4.94
C GLY A 31 19.33 3.86 4.93
N PHE A 32 18.32 4.69 4.63
CA PHE A 32 16.95 4.22 4.49
C PHE A 32 16.84 3.21 3.33
N LYS A 33 15.93 2.25 3.48
CA LYS A 33 15.67 1.19 2.50
C LYS A 33 14.39 1.40 1.72
N TRP A 34 13.45 2.12 2.31
CA TRP A 34 12.22 2.49 1.64
C TRP A 34 11.70 3.85 2.09
N VAL A 35 10.92 4.49 1.22
CA VAL A 35 10.16 5.70 1.50
C VAL A 35 8.74 5.54 0.96
N ALA A 36 7.76 6.08 1.69
CA ALA A 36 6.37 6.14 1.26
C ALA A 36 5.93 7.58 0.97
N SER A 37 5.10 7.76 -0.06
CA SER A 37 4.56 9.05 -0.54
C SER A 37 3.10 8.86 -0.99
N SER A 38 2.38 9.92 -1.36
CA SER A 38 1.01 9.85 -1.88
C SER A 38 0.98 9.39 -3.35
N ALA A 39 0.00 8.57 -3.74
CA ALA A 39 -0.21 8.20 -5.14
C ALA A 39 -0.50 9.40 -6.04
N ASN A 40 -1.07 10.49 -5.51
CA ASN A 40 -1.23 11.74 -6.26
C ASN A 40 0.12 12.34 -6.71
N VAL A 41 1.18 12.20 -5.91
CA VAL A 41 2.53 12.64 -6.30
C VAL A 41 3.08 11.79 -7.45
N LEU A 42 2.87 10.48 -7.40
CA LEU A 42 3.21 9.59 -8.53
C LEU A 42 2.41 9.96 -9.78
N HIS A 43 1.10 10.15 -9.63
CA HIS A 43 0.19 10.49 -10.72
C HIS A 43 0.64 11.79 -11.43
N GLY A 44 0.84 12.87 -10.68
CA GLY A 44 1.31 14.14 -11.23
C GLY A 44 2.71 14.04 -11.85
N SER A 45 3.58 13.17 -11.30
CA SER A 45 4.90 12.93 -11.89
C SER A 45 4.80 12.20 -13.24
N LEU A 46 4.00 11.14 -13.33
CA LEU A 46 3.78 10.39 -14.57
C LEU A 46 3.09 11.25 -15.64
N GLN A 47 2.10 12.06 -15.27
CA GLN A 47 1.44 12.98 -16.18
C GLN A 47 2.41 14.00 -16.78
N ARG A 48 3.26 14.62 -15.94
CA ARG A 48 4.27 15.57 -16.43
C ARG A 48 5.29 14.90 -17.35
N THR A 49 5.72 13.69 -17.03
CA THR A 49 6.62 12.93 -17.92
C THR A 49 5.95 12.56 -19.24
N ALA A 50 4.69 12.10 -19.21
CA ALA A 50 3.94 11.78 -20.42
C ALA A 50 3.76 13.02 -21.31
N ALA A 51 3.43 14.18 -20.73
CA ALA A 51 3.26 15.43 -21.46
C ALA A 51 4.54 15.94 -22.16
N GLN A 52 5.72 15.48 -21.75
CA GLN A 52 7.00 15.79 -22.39
C GLN A 52 7.37 14.81 -23.50
N ALA A 53 6.62 13.70 -23.66
CA ALA A 53 6.88 12.72 -24.70
C ALA A 53 6.36 13.22 -26.07
N PRO A 54 7.06 12.94 -27.18
CA PRO A 54 6.59 13.29 -28.53
C PRO A 54 5.20 12.72 -28.88
N GLN A 55 4.83 11.61 -28.24
CA GLN A 55 3.52 10.97 -28.28
C GLN A 55 3.16 10.54 -26.85
N PRO A 56 2.32 11.32 -26.13
CA PRO A 56 2.00 11.02 -24.74
C PRO A 56 1.19 9.72 -24.65
N PRO A 57 1.71 8.66 -24.01
CA PRO A 57 0.92 7.44 -23.80
C PRO A 57 -0.21 7.72 -22.80
N ALA A 58 -1.35 7.05 -22.98
CA ALA A 58 -2.37 7.02 -21.94
C ALA A 58 -1.79 6.35 -20.69
N LEU A 59 -2.04 6.93 -19.51
CA LEU A 59 -1.59 6.35 -18.26
C LEU A 59 -2.41 5.09 -17.96
N ASP A 60 -1.76 3.93 -18.03
CA ASP A 60 -2.36 2.65 -17.66
C ASP A 60 -2.54 2.58 -16.14
N ALA A 61 -3.71 2.15 -15.68
CA ALA A 61 -3.97 1.95 -14.26
C ALA A 61 -3.05 0.89 -13.61
N GLN A 62 -2.43 0.01 -14.40
CA GLN A 62 -1.41 -0.96 -13.97
C GLN A 62 -0.07 -0.33 -13.56
N VAL A 63 0.12 0.98 -13.73
CA VAL A 63 1.29 1.67 -13.17
C VAL A 63 1.13 1.92 -11.67
N PHE A 64 -0.09 1.96 -11.14
CA PHE A 64 -0.31 2.24 -9.71
C PHE A 64 -0.18 0.98 -8.84
N ASN A 65 -0.13 1.18 -7.52
CA ASN A 65 -0.10 0.12 -6.52
C ASN A 65 1.03 -0.88 -6.76
N ARG A 66 2.27 -0.40 -6.88
CA ARG A 66 3.48 -1.24 -7.02
C ARG A 66 4.70 -0.48 -6.51
N PRO A 67 5.78 -1.18 -6.10
CA PRO A 67 7.03 -0.53 -5.73
C PRO A 67 7.72 0.12 -6.93
N TYR A 68 8.35 1.27 -6.67
CA TYR A 68 9.13 2.05 -7.64
C TYR A 68 10.57 2.22 -7.18
N ARG A 69 11.48 2.41 -8.15
CA ARG A 69 12.86 2.84 -7.91
C ARG A 69 13.25 3.87 -8.95
N LEU A 70 14.01 4.87 -8.54
CA LEU A 70 14.67 5.74 -9.51
C LEU A 70 15.82 4.97 -10.17
N PRO A 71 16.14 5.23 -11.45
CA PRO A 71 17.32 4.67 -12.09
C PRO A 71 18.57 4.94 -11.25
N GLY A 72 19.34 3.90 -10.96
CA GLY A 72 20.56 3.99 -10.16
C GLY A 72 20.37 4.05 -8.64
N SER A 73 19.13 4.06 -8.13
CA SER A 73 18.85 4.04 -6.70
C SER A 73 18.40 2.65 -6.22
N SER A 74 18.85 2.26 -5.03
CA SER A 74 18.40 1.08 -4.30
C SER A 74 17.21 1.35 -3.38
N LEU A 75 16.87 2.63 -3.14
CA LEU A 75 15.74 3.02 -2.29
C LEU A 75 14.40 2.69 -2.96
N ILE A 76 13.59 1.90 -2.27
CA ILE A 76 12.25 1.54 -2.75
C ILE A 76 11.28 2.67 -2.40
N GLN A 77 10.53 3.15 -3.39
CA GLN A 77 9.44 4.09 -3.20
C GLN A 77 8.11 3.33 -3.24
N PHE A 78 7.30 3.53 -2.22
CA PHE A 78 5.92 3.08 -2.18
C PHE A 78 4.99 4.27 -2.23
N PHE A 79 3.83 4.07 -2.83
CA PHE A 79 2.82 5.12 -2.93
C PHE A 79 1.54 4.64 -2.24
N ARG A 80 1.06 5.47 -1.31
CA ARG A 80 -0.18 5.28 -0.55
C ARG A 80 -1.35 5.28 -1.50
N GLU A 81 -2.23 4.30 -1.36
CA GLU A 81 -3.53 4.31 -2.03
C GLU A 81 -4.40 5.32 -1.26
N ASP A 82 -4.45 6.54 -1.80
CA ASP A 82 -4.99 7.69 -1.11
C ASP A 82 -6.50 7.54 -0.85
N THR A 83 -7.24 7.00 -1.82
CA THR A 83 -8.71 6.87 -1.75
C THR A 83 -9.16 5.99 -0.58
N LEU A 84 -8.62 4.77 -0.48
CA LEU A 84 -8.93 3.80 0.58
C LEU A 84 -8.42 4.28 1.93
N SER A 85 -7.25 4.91 1.94
CA SER A 85 -6.70 5.46 3.18
C SER A 85 -7.58 6.60 3.73
N ASP A 86 -8.05 7.50 2.85
CA ASP A 86 -8.92 8.61 3.22
C ASP A 86 -10.34 8.13 3.59
N LEU A 87 -10.84 7.08 2.94
CA LEU A 87 -12.11 6.44 3.34
C LEU A 87 -12.04 5.95 4.79
N ILE A 88 -10.95 5.28 5.18
CA ILE A 88 -10.76 4.80 6.55
C ILE A 88 -10.54 5.96 7.53
N GLY A 89 -9.74 6.96 7.16
CA GLY A 89 -9.41 8.09 8.03
C GLY A 89 -10.61 9.01 8.31
N PHE A 90 -11.40 9.32 7.28
CA PHE A 90 -12.38 10.42 7.36
C PHE A 90 -13.84 9.98 7.18
N THR A 91 -14.10 8.94 6.39
CA THR A 91 -15.48 8.60 5.99
C THR A 91 -16.08 7.51 6.88
N TYR A 92 -15.35 6.42 7.09
CA TYR A 92 -15.84 5.24 7.80
C TYR A 92 -16.16 5.51 9.28
N ALA A 93 -15.60 6.57 9.87
CA ALA A 93 -15.93 7.02 11.23
C ALA A 93 -17.44 7.26 11.43
N THR A 94 -18.16 7.63 10.36
CA THR A 94 -19.61 7.89 10.39
C THR A 94 -20.47 6.68 10.01
N TRP A 95 -19.85 5.57 9.62
CA TRP A 95 -20.55 4.38 9.11
C TRP A 95 -20.76 3.35 10.23
N HIS A 96 -21.67 2.41 9.99
CA HIS A 96 -21.66 1.19 10.79
C HIS A 96 -20.39 0.38 10.48
N GLY A 97 -19.72 -0.15 11.50
CA GLY A 97 -18.42 -0.82 11.32
C GLY A 97 -18.45 -2.01 10.35
N ASP A 98 -19.55 -2.76 10.32
CA ASP A 98 -19.72 -3.86 9.37
C ASP A 98 -19.82 -3.39 7.92
N ASP A 99 -20.48 -2.26 7.67
CA ASP A 99 -20.60 -1.69 6.32
C ASP A 99 -19.26 -1.14 5.84
N ALA A 100 -18.52 -0.47 6.72
CA ALA A 100 -17.17 0.00 6.44
C ALA A 100 -16.21 -1.16 6.11
N ALA A 101 -16.27 -2.24 6.88
CA ALA A 101 -15.45 -3.43 6.65
C ALA A 101 -15.79 -4.10 5.31
N HIS A 102 -17.08 -4.27 4.99
CA HIS A 102 -17.50 -4.83 3.71
C HIS A 102 -17.03 -3.96 2.53
N ASN A 103 -17.23 -2.63 2.62
CA ASN A 103 -16.81 -1.71 1.57
C ASN A 103 -15.31 -1.77 1.30
N LEU A 104 -14.48 -1.82 2.36
CA LEU A 104 -13.03 -1.94 2.23
C LEU A 104 -12.62 -3.25 1.54
N VAL A 105 -13.22 -4.37 1.95
CA VAL A 105 -12.93 -5.68 1.35
C VAL A 105 -13.32 -5.71 -0.13
N ASP A 106 -14.48 -5.17 -0.47
CA ASP A 106 -14.95 -5.11 -1.85
C ASP A 106 -14.04 -4.25 -2.72
N ALA A 107 -13.60 -3.11 -2.21
CA ALA A 107 -12.69 -2.22 -2.93
C ALA A 107 -11.31 -2.85 -3.17
N LEU A 108 -10.75 -3.54 -2.15
CA LEU A 108 -9.51 -4.31 -2.31
C LEU A 108 -9.67 -5.47 -3.31
N ALA A 109 -10.83 -6.15 -3.31
CA ALA A 109 -11.12 -7.21 -4.27
C ALA A 109 -11.26 -6.67 -5.70
N GLN A 110 -11.80 -5.46 -5.88
CA GLN A 110 -11.83 -4.77 -7.17
C GLN A 110 -10.42 -4.46 -7.67
N LEU A 111 -9.55 -3.90 -6.83
CA LEU A 111 -8.13 -3.67 -7.17
C LEU A 111 -7.42 -4.98 -7.55
N ALA A 112 -7.65 -6.05 -6.79
CA ALA A 112 -7.07 -7.36 -7.10
C ALA A 112 -7.53 -7.89 -8.47
N ARG A 113 -8.80 -7.69 -8.84
CA ARG A 113 -9.31 -8.04 -10.18
C ARG A 113 -8.72 -7.15 -11.27
N GLN A 114 -8.57 -5.85 -11.01
CA GLN A 114 -7.97 -4.89 -11.94
C GLN A 114 -6.52 -5.26 -12.29
N TYR A 115 -5.79 -5.83 -11.33
CA TYR A 115 -4.40 -6.28 -11.51
C TYR A 115 -4.27 -7.77 -11.85
N ALA A 116 -5.39 -8.45 -12.14
CA ALA A 116 -5.35 -9.87 -12.47
C ALA A 116 -4.47 -10.11 -13.71
N GLY A 117 -3.56 -11.07 -13.60
CA GLY A 117 -2.60 -11.39 -14.68
C GLY A 117 -1.35 -10.51 -14.71
N ASN A 118 -1.24 -9.47 -13.88
CA ASN A 118 -0.03 -8.68 -13.70
C ASN A 118 0.48 -8.84 -12.26
N PRO A 119 1.53 -9.64 -12.00
CA PRO A 119 2.07 -9.81 -10.66
C PRO A 119 2.94 -8.61 -10.22
N GLY A 120 3.12 -8.44 -8.91
CA GLY A 120 4.01 -7.41 -8.36
C GLY A 120 3.32 -6.14 -7.87
N HIS A 121 1.98 -6.15 -7.80
CA HIS A 121 1.22 -5.08 -7.17
C HIS A 121 1.18 -5.19 -5.65
N MET A 122 1.16 -4.04 -4.99
CA MET A 122 1.07 -3.85 -3.54
C MET A 122 0.24 -2.59 -3.27
N VAL A 123 -0.78 -2.73 -2.43
CA VAL A 123 -1.60 -1.61 -1.95
C VAL A 123 -1.03 -1.16 -0.60
N LEU A 124 -0.63 0.10 -0.50
CA LEU A 124 -0.21 0.72 0.76
C LEU A 124 -1.38 1.52 1.34
N ILE A 125 -1.92 1.08 2.47
CA ILE A 125 -2.85 1.87 3.27
C ILE A 125 -2.06 2.48 4.41
N ALA A 126 -2.04 3.81 4.50
CA ALA A 126 -1.35 4.54 5.56
C ALA A 126 -2.30 5.59 6.12
N LEU A 127 -2.46 5.61 7.43
CA LEU A 127 -3.45 6.45 8.12
C LEU A 127 -2.70 7.43 9.00
N ASP A 128 -3.25 8.64 9.10
CA ASP A 128 -2.82 9.60 10.11
C ASP A 128 -3.36 9.18 11.48
N GLY A 129 -3.03 9.93 12.53
CA GLY A 129 -3.41 9.57 13.91
C GLY A 129 -4.91 9.39 14.13
N GLU A 130 -5.75 9.99 13.29
CA GLU A 130 -7.21 9.90 13.35
C GLU A 130 -7.72 8.65 12.60
N ASN A 131 -8.47 7.79 13.30
CA ASN A 131 -8.88 6.51 12.75
C ASN A 131 -10.34 6.15 13.07
N ALA A 132 -11.08 5.63 12.09
CA ALA A 132 -12.49 5.30 12.21
C ALA A 132 -12.85 4.36 13.38
N TRP A 133 -11.94 3.47 13.80
CA TRP A 133 -12.21 2.50 14.87
C TRP A 133 -12.40 3.12 16.25
N GLU A 134 -11.95 4.36 16.48
CA GLU A 134 -12.18 5.09 17.72
C GLU A 134 -13.66 5.44 17.91
N HIS A 135 -14.43 5.47 16.83
CA HIS A 135 -15.84 5.82 16.81
C HIS A 135 -16.78 4.61 16.90
N TYR A 136 -16.26 3.38 16.85
CA TYR A 136 -17.09 2.18 16.94
C TYR A 136 -17.27 1.72 18.40
N PRO A 137 -18.52 1.54 18.88
CA PRO A 137 -18.76 1.09 20.25
C PRO A 137 -18.19 -0.31 20.46
N SER A 138 -17.12 -0.38 21.26
CA SER A 138 -16.44 -1.58 21.75
C SER A 138 -16.38 -2.78 20.79
N THR A 139 -15.33 -2.84 19.96
CA THR A 139 -14.34 -3.95 19.93
C THR A 139 -13.39 -3.82 18.73
N ALA A 140 -12.64 -2.72 18.63
CA ALA A 140 -11.54 -2.60 17.68
C ALA A 140 -10.55 -3.80 17.80
N THR A 141 -10.37 -4.32 19.01
CA THR A 141 -9.50 -5.49 19.29
C THR A 141 -10.06 -6.82 18.76
N THR A 142 -11.39 -7.01 18.73
CA THR A 142 -11.99 -8.30 18.33
C THR A 142 -12.10 -8.43 16.81
N SER A 143 -12.37 -7.34 16.09
CA SER A 143 -12.50 -7.38 14.62
C SER A 143 -11.14 -7.58 13.93
N CYS A 144 -10.11 -6.80 14.31
CA CYS A 144 -8.77 -6.92 13.71
C CYS A 144 -8.15 -8.32 13.93
N ALA A 145 -8.38 -8.91 15.11
CA ALA A 145 -7.97 -10.29 15.43
C ALA A 145 -8.73 -11.35 14.62
N ARG A 146 -10.02 -11.11 14.29
CA ARG A 146 -10.83 -12.02 13.47
C ARG A 146 -10.36 -11.99 12.01
N SER A 147 -10.02 -10.82 11.48
CA SER A 147 -9.49 -10.63 10.12
C SER A 147 -8.13 -11.31 9.93
N THR A 148 -7.18 -11.14 10.85
CA THR A 148 -5.89 -11.85 10.80
C THR A 148 -6.03 -13.36 10.93
N ARG A 149 -7.02 -13.85 11.70
CA ARG A 149 -7.34 -15.29 11.81
C ARG A 149 -7.96 -15.84 10.52
N CYS A 150 -8.80 -15.06 9.85
CA CYS A 150 -9.39 -15.42 8.54
C CYS A 150 -8.30 -15.55 7.47
N TRP A 151 -7.34 -14.61 7.44
CA TRP A 151 -6.18 -14.66 6.53
C TRP A 151 -5.22 -15.84 6.80
N ARG A 152 -5.07 -16.28 8.06
CA ARG A 152 -4.30 -17.49 8.37
C ARG A 152 -5.00 -18.78 7.94
N HIS A 153 -6.34 -18.80 7.91
CA HIS A 153 -7.10 -19.99 7.51
C HIS A 153 -7.13 -20.21 5.99
N THR A 154 -7.21 -19.14 5.19
CA THR A 154 -7.20 -19.22 3.71
C THR A 154 -5.83 -19.63 3.14
N ARG A 155 -4.71 -19.39 3.86
CA ARG A 155 -3.39 -19.93 3.45
C ARG A 155 -3.20 -21.43 3.71
N ARG A 156 -4.03 -22.06 4.55
CA ARG A 156 -3.87 -23.49 4.89
C ARG A 156 -4.67 -24.44 3.98
N SER A 157 -5.66 -23.93 3.23
CA SER A 157 -6.47 -24.74 2.32
C SER A 157 -5.93 -24.82 0.89
N SER A 158 -5.01 -23.92 0.48
CA SER A 158 -4.41 -23.93 -0.86
C SER A 158 -3.08 -24.69 -0.96
N SER A 159 -2.47 -25.10 0.15
CA SER A 159 -1.15 -25.77 0.15
C SER A 159 -1.20 -27.30 0.25
N ARG A 160 -2.36 -27.95 0.08
CA ARG A 160 -2.50 -29.42 0.17
C ARG A 160 -2.93 -30.12 -1.13
N ARG A 161 -2.96 -29.42 -2.27
CA ARG A 161 -3.42 -29.99 -3.56
C ARG A 161 -2.43 -29.92 -4.72
N SER A 162 -1.18 -29.50 -4.52
CA SER A 162 -0.18 -29.40 -5.61
C SER A 162 1.13 -30.20 -5.39
N GLU A 163 1.26 -30.98 -4.31
CA GLU A 163 2.48 -31.77 -4.02
C GLU A 163 2.42 -33.27 -4.40
N ARG A 164 1.48 -33.67 -5.27
CA ARG A 164 1.45 -35.02 -5.85
C ARG A 164 1.25 -34.97 -7.36
N ALA A 165 2.24 -34.51 -8.11
CA ALA A 165 2.27 -34.66 -9.57
C ALA A 165 3.66 -34.56 -10.23
N TRP A 166 4.78 -34.68 -9.48
CA TRP A 166 6.13 -34.54 -10.07
C TRP A 166 7.10 -35.67 -9.70
N HIS A 167 6.59 -36.89 -9.50
CA HIS A 167 7.39 -38.11 -9.52
C HIS A 167 6.58 -39.26 -10.12
N ALA A 168 6.58 -39.37 -11.45
CA ALA A 168 6.45 -40.60 -12.26
C ALA A 168 6.16 -40.20 -13.72
N GLY A 169 7.05 -40.57 -14.64
CA GLY A 169 6.86 -40.44 -16.09
C GLY A 169 7.97 -39.64 -16.74
#